data_AF-A0A485D1A1-F1
#
_entry.id   AF-A0A485D1A1-F1
#
_cell.length_a   1.000
_cell.length_b   1.000
_cell.length_c   1.000
_cell.angle_alpha   90.00
_cell.angle_beta   90.00
_cell.angle_gamma   90.00
#
_symmetry.space_group_name_H-M   'P 1'
#
loop_
_entity.id
_entity.type
_entity.pdbx_description
1 polymer ?
#
loop_
_entity_poly.entity_id
_entity_poly.type
_entity_poly.pdbx_seq_one_letter_code
_entity_poly.pdbx_strand_id
1 'polypeptide(L)'
;MNSIKIYTCHHKPSAFLNASIIKPLHVGKANTYNDIGCEGDDSGDNISFKNPFYCELTAHYWVWKNESLADYVGFMHYRRHLNFAEQQNHPEDNWGGC
;
A
#
# COMPACT_ATOMS: atom_id res chain seq x y z
N MET A 1 10.02 -17.34 -13.55
CA MET A 1 9.89 -15.87 -13.55
C MET A 1 9.42 -15.48 -12.16
N ASN A 2 10.13 -14.57 -11.50
CA ASN A 2 9.74 -14.16 -10.15
C ASN A 2 8.53 -13.23 -10.23
N SER A 3 7.56 -13.46 -9.33
CA SER A 3 6.34 -12.69 -9.19
C SER A 3 6.53 -11.54 -8.20
N ILE A 4 5.96 -10.39 -8.48
CA ILE A 4 6.06 -9.18 -7.66
C ILE A 4 4.65 -8.63 -7.41
N LYS A 5 4.33 -8.35 -6.15
CA LYS A 5 3.12 -7.62 -5.74
C LYS A 5 3.51 -6.50 -4.79
N ILE A 6 3.15 -5.27 -5.11
CA ILE A 6 3.41 -4.10 -4.27
C ILE A 6 2.08 -3.47 -3.88
N TYR A 7 1.84 -3.29 -2.59
CA TYR A 7 0.60 -2.71 -2.08
C TYR A 7 0.79 -1.23 -1.79
N THR A 8 -0.15 -0.40 -2.21
CA THR A 8 -0.17 1.05 -1.93
C THR A 8 -1.25 1.33 -0.89
N CYS A 9 -0.88 1.98 0.22
CA CYS A 9 -1.78 2.21 1.35
C CYS A 9 -2.49 3.56 1.23
N HIS A 10 -3.83 3.55 1.12
CA HIS A 10 -4.68 4.72 0.96
C HIS A 10 -5.68 4.85 2.12
N HIS A 11 -5.87 6.05 2.67
CA HIS A 11 -6.91 6.34 3.69
C HIS A 11 -7.95 7.36 3.21
N LYS A 12 -7.80 7.85 1.96
CA LYS A 12 -8.67 8.84 1.34
C LYS A 12 -8.60 8.73 -0.19
N PRO A 13 -9.59 9.27 -0.93
CA PRO A 13 -9.55 9.32 -2.38
C PRO A 13 -8.24 9.96 -2.87
N SER A 14 -7.51 9.23 -3.71
CA SER A 14 -6.21 9.62 -4.25
C SER A 14 -5.95 8.86 -5.55
N ALA A 15 -4.98 9.32 -6.33
CA ALA A 15 -4.63 8.67 -7.60
C ALA A 15 -4.04 7.27 -7.35
N PHE A 16 -4.39 6.33 -8.22
CA PHE A 16 -3.81 4.99 -8.25
C PHE A 16 -2.74 4.89 -9.33
N LEU A 17 -1.69 4.11 -9.06
CA LEU A 17 -0.67 3.80 -10.06
C LEU A 17 -1.21 2.73 -11.02
N ASN A 18 -1.00 2.93 -12.33
CA ASN A 18 -1.58 2.08 -13.36
C ASN A 18 -0.85 0.74 -13.59
N ALA A 19 0.24 0.47 -12.87
CA ALA A 19 1.02 -0.75 -13.04
C ALA A 19 0.29 -1.96 -12.43
N SER A 20 0.17 -3.06 -13.18
CA SER A 20 -0.59 -4.25 -12.78
C SER A 20 -0.07 -4.95 -11.50
N ILE A 21 1.23 -4.80 -11.23
CA ILE A 21 1.91 -5.30 -10.03
C ILE A 21 1.59 -4.48 -8.78
N ILE A 22 1.05 -3.26 -8.95
CA ILE A 22 0.69 -2.37 -7.85
C ILE A 22 -0.78 -2.56 -7.50
N LYS A 23 -1.06 -2.83 -6.24
CA LYS A 23 -2.39 -3.09 -5.70
C LYS A 23 -2.76 -1.97 -4.72
N PRO A 24 -3.73 -1.11 -5.03
CA PRO A 24 -4.21 -0.11 -4.08
C PRO A 24 -5.04 -0.79 -2.99
N LEU A 25 -4.82 -0.38 -1.75
CA LEU A 25 -5.48 -0.96 -0.58
C LEU A 25 -5.92 0.15 0.38
N HIS A 26 -7.20 0.12 0.76
CA HIS A 26 -7.80 1.08 1.69
C HIS A 26 -7.50 0.64 3.12
N VAL A 27 -6.56 1.32 3.77
CA VAL A 27 -6.16 1.06 5.15
C VAL A 27 -7.11 1.70 6.16
N GLY A 28 -7.41 0.97 7.23
CA GLY A 28 -8.38 1.41 8.22
C GLY A 28 -9.80 1.51 7.69
N LYS A 29 -10.15 0.74 6.65
CA LYS A 29 -11.49 0.72 6.06
C LYS A 29 -12.57 0.42 7.12
N ALA A 30 -12.29 -0.43 8.10
CA ALA A 30 -13.22 -0.75 9.20
C ALA A 30 -13.63 0.47 10.04
N ASN A 31 -12.87 1.57 10.00
CA ASN A 31 -13.13 2.79 10.76
C ASN A 31 -13.84 3.88 9.94
N THR A 32 -14.20 3.61 8.68
CA THR A 32 -14.82 4.61 7.80
C THR A 32 -15.89 4.00 6.90
N TYR A 33 -16.97 4.75 6.68
CA TYR A 33 -18.00 4.36 5.71
C TYR A 33 -17.66 4.81 4.28
N ASN A 34 -16.57 5.57 4.10
CA ASN A 34 -16.20 6.08 2.79
C ASN A 34 -15.64 4.96 1.90
N ASP A 35 -16.03 4.98 0.63
CA ASP A 35 -15.36 4.22 -0.40
C ASP A 35 -14.40 5.11 -1.18
N ILE A 36 -13.23 4.55 -1.49
CA ILE A 36 -12.18 5.22 -2.25
C ILE A 36 -11.88 4.49 -3.57
N GLY A 37 -12.64 3.42 -3.89
CA GLY A 37 -12.55 2.71 -5.16
C GLY A 37 -11.43 1.66 -5.22
N CYS A 38 -10.98 1.16 -4.07
CA CYS A 38 -10.06 0.02 -3.97
C CYS A 38 -10.46 -0.92 -2.84
N GLU A 39 -9.85 -2.11 -2.81
CA GLU A 39 -10.11 -3.13 -1.79
C GLU A 39 -9.70 -2.65 -0.40
N GLY A 40 -10.49 -2.99 0.62
CA GLY A 40 -10.23 -2.65 2.01
C GLY A 40 -9.37 -3.67 2.73
N ASP A 41 -8.65 -3.21 3.75
CA ASP A 41 -7.90 -4.05 4.69
C ASP A 41 -8.78 -4.70 5.77
N ASP A 42 -10.10 -4.63 5.64
CA ASP A 42 -11.10 -5.01 6.64
C ASP A 42 -11.85 -6.33 6.33
N SER A 43 -11.44 -7.03 5.28
CA SER A 43 -11.98 -8.35 4.91
C SER A 43 -11.14 -9.48 5.52
N GLY A 44 -11.71 -10.68 5.63
CA GLY A 44 -11.00 -11.87 6.13
C GLY A 44 -10.44 -11.70 7.55
N ASP A 45 -9.25 -12.25 7.81
CA ASP A 45 -8.54 -12.05 9.09
C ASP A 45 -7.78 -10.73 9.07
N ASN A 46 -8.20 -9.78 9.90
CA ASN A 46 -7.71 -8.41 9.83
C ASN A 46 -7.64 -7.67 11.17
N ILE A 47 -6.88 -6.59 11.16
CA ILE A 47 -6.74 -5.64 12.26
C ILE A 47 -7.01 -4.19 11.79
N SER A 48 -7.85 -4.02 10.76
CA SER A 48 -8.15 -2.72 10.14
C SER A 48 -8.61 -1.68 11.17
N PHE A 49 -9.43 -2.09 12.13
CA PHE A 49 -9.91 -1.22 13.22
C PHE A 49 -8.77 -0.61 14.06
N LYS A 50 -7.59 -1.24 14.09
CA LYS A 50 -6.41 -0.74 14.80
C LYS A 50 -5.53 0.21 13.97
N ASN A 51 -5.95 0.61 12.77
CA ASN A 51 -5.21 1.55 11.92
C ASN A 51 -4.79 2.86 12.63
N PRO A 52 -5.58 3.45 13.56
CA PRO A 52 -5.14 4.63 14.32
C PRO A 52 -3.88 4.40 15.18
N PHE A 53 -3.55 3.14 15.50
CA PHE A 53 -2.41 2.78 16.34
C PHE A 53 -1.27 2.12 15.55
N TYR A 54 -1.61 1.39 14.48
CA TYR A 54 -0.67 0.59 13.70
C TYR A 54 -0.36 1.16 12.32
N CYS A 55 -1.11 2.17 11.88
CA CYS A 55 -1.00 2.79 10.56
C CYS A 55 -0.95 1.72 9.45
N GLU A 56 -0.01 1.83 8.51
CA GLU A 56 0.16 0.93 7.37
C GLU A 56 0.47 -0.53 7.76
N LEU A 57 0.81 -0.84 9.03
CA LEU A 57 0.98 -2.23 9.47
C LEU A 57 -0.32 -3.03 9.39
N THR A 58 -1.48 -2.37 9.36
CA THR A 58 -2.78 -3.01 9.09
C THR A 58 -2.83 -3.64 7.70
N ALA A 59 -2.31 -2.94 6.67
CA ALA A 59 -2.13 -3.49 5.33
C ALA A 59 -1.19 -4.70 5.32
N HIS A 60 -0.05 -4.60 6.03
CA HIS A 60 0.92 -5.69 6.09
C HIS A 60 0.31 -6.96 6.71
N TYR A 61 -0.44 -6.78 7.80
CA TYR A 61 -1.14 -7.87 8.46
C TYR A 61 -2.17 -8.51 7.53
N TRP A 62 -3.00 -7.68 6.88
CA TRP A 62 -4.04 -8.17 5.99
C TRP A 62 -3.45 -8.95 4.80
N VAL A 63 -2.41 -8.43 4.16
CA VAL A 63 -1.71 -9.12 3.06
C VAL A 63 -1.10 -10.44 3.54
N TRP A 64 -0.50 -10.46 4.72
CA TRP A 64 0.06 -11.69 5.28
C TRP A 64 -0.99 -12.78 5.50
N LYS A 65 -2.20 -12.40 5.92
CA LYS A 65 -3.25 -13.36 6.29
C LYS A 65 -4.15 -13.79 5.13
N ASN A 66 -4.39 -12.90 4.17
CA ASN A 66 -5.46 -13.08 3.19
C ASN A 66 -4.96 -13.24 1.75
N GLU A 67 -3.76 -12.76 1.43
CA GLU A 67 -3.25 -12.77 0.06
C GLU A 67 -2.32 -13.93 -0.23
N SER A 68 -2.39 -14.43 -1.48
CA SER A 68 -1.37 -15.35 -2.00
C SER A 68 -0.08 -14.58 -2.23
N LEU A 69 0.91 -14.83 -1.37
CA LEU A 69 2.20 -14.12 -1.42
C LEU A 69 2.92 -14.40 -2.75
N ALA A 70 3.40 -13.34 -3.37
CA ALA A 70 4.32 -13.40 -4.50
C ALA A 70 5.75 -13.64 -4.00
N ASP A 71 6.69 -13.92 -4.90
CA ASP A 71 8.11 -14.09 -4.53
C ASP A 71 8.67 -12.83 -3.88
N TYR A 72 8.16 -11.67 -4.29
CA TYR A 72 8.42 -10.38 -3.66
C TYR A 72 7.12 -9.67 -3.31
N VAL A 73 7.00 -9.29 -2.04
CA VAL A 73 5.90 -8.49 -1.50
C VAL A 73 6.45 -7.16 -1.02
N GLY A 74 5.91 -6.07 -1.55
CA GLY A 74 6.32 -4.71 -1.20
C GLY A 74 5.16 -3.85 -0.73
N PHE A 75 5.48 -2.75 -0.05
CA PHE A 75 4.51 -1.78 0.43
C PHE A 75 5.01 -0.36 0.16
N MET A 76 4.09 0.52 -0.26
CA MET A 76 4.36 1.94 -0.49
C MET A 76 3.20 2.78 0.05
N HIS A 77 3.47 4.05 0.31
CA HIS A 77 2.44 5.02 0.69
C HIS A 77 1.80 5.62 -0.57
N TYR A 78 0.52 5.98 -0.55
CA TYR A 78 -0.23 6.48 -1.72
C TYR A 78 0.33 7.73 -2.46
N ARG A 79 1.32 8.41 -1.86
CA ARG A 79 1.96 9.63 -2.41
C ARG A 79 3.48 9.64 -2.25
N ARG A 80 4.07 8.54 -1.78
CA ARG A 80 5.51 8.38 -1.63
C ARG A 80 5.86 6.99 -2.11
N HIS A 81 6.53 6.94 -3.24
CA HIS A 81 6.85 5.71 -3.96
C HIS A 81 8.37 5.56 -4.04
N LEU A 82 8.83 4.33 -4.21
CA LEU A 82 10.24 4.05 -4.44
C LEU A 82 10.58 4.24 -5.92
N ASN A 83 11.75 4.79 -6.21
CA ASN A 83 12.27 4.86 -7.56
C ASN A 83 12.92 3.53 -7.94
N PHE A 84 12.32 2.82 -8.90
CA PHE A 84 12.81 1.54 -9.41
C PHE A 84 13.64 1.66 -10.69
N ALA A 85 13.90 2.88 -11.19
CA ALA A 85 14.75 3.08 -12.37
C ALA A 85 16.23 2.82 -12.05
N GLU A 86 17.05 2.53 -13.06
CA GLU A 86 18.51 2.42 -12.84
C GLU A 86 19.14 3.76 -12.46
N GLN A 87 18.58 4.87 -12.98
CA GLN A 87 19.00 6.21 -12.62
C GLN A 87 18.46 6.60 -11.24
N GLN A 88 19.36 6.75 -10.28
CA GLN A 88 19.04 7.11 -8.90
C GLN A 88 19.48 8.54 -8.52
N ASN A 89 20.27 9.22 -9.37
CA ASN A 89 20.84 10.54 -9.08
C ASN A 89 19.85 11.69 -9.34
N HIS A 90 18.61 11.56 -8.87
CA HIS A 90 17.65 12.66 -8.92
C HIS A 90 18.00 13.69 -7.84
N PRO A 91 17.82 15.00 -8.09
CA PRO A 91 18.00 16.00 -7.05
C PRO A 91 16.99 15.75 -5.93
N GLU A 92 17.47 15.61 -4.70
CA GLU A 92 16.64 15.41 -3.52
C GLU A 92 16.53 16.73 -2.73
N ASP A 93 15.36 16.95 -2.13
CA ASP A 93 15.17 17.98 -1.11
C ASP A 93 15.78 17.55 0.23
N ASN A 94 15.69 18.43 1.24
CA ASN A 94 16.21 18.16 2.58
C ASN A 94 15.54 16.96 3.29
N TRP A 95 14.46 16.42 2.73
CA TRP A 95 13.68 15.31 3.27
C TRP A 95 13.77 14.04 2.39
N GLY A 96 14.67 14.02 1.41
CA GLY A 96 14.87 12.88 0.50
C GLY A 96 13.77 12.73 -0.55
N GLY A 97 12.97 13.77 -0.79
CA GLY A 97 11.99 13.82 -1.87
C GLY A 97 12.62 14.36 -3.15
N CYS A 98 12.42 13.67 -4.27
CA CYS A 98 12.76 14.15 -5.61
C CYS A 98 11.61 14.94 -6.26
#